data_AF-A0A2I9CTT6-F1
#
_entry.id   AF-A0A2I9CTT6-F1
#
_cell.length_a   1.000
_cell.length_b   1.000
_cell.length_c   1.000
_cell.angle_alpha   90.00
_cell.angle_beta   90.00
_cell.angle_gamma   90.00
#
_symmetry.space_group_name_H-M   'P 1'
#
loop_
_entity.id
_entity.type
_entity.pdbx_description
1 polymer ?
#
loop_
_entity_poly.entity_id
_entity_poly.type
_entity_poly.pdbx_seq_one_letter_code
_entity_poly.pdbx_strand_id
1 'polypeptide(L)'
;MVAVSPPSFWPPFWRGFRALMPLWLGVIPFAVAYAVTARAAGLGVGETQLMSLTVFAGASQFAAAGLFAGGASALGIVATTFLLNVRHVLYGLSLARQVPLTRTQRAIAAQFLTDEAYGMAVVRGPGEPGGLSFAFLLGAELSLYVVWNAATLAGALAGGILPDPAALGVGVIFPLAFLGLLVPLLVDRGAILVALASGLGAWGLSRVLPGGLVVLLAGVGGALLGAFLVTRGEKA
;
A
#
# COMPACT_ATOMS: atom_id res chain seq x y z
N MET A 1 29.86 9.36 -33.23
CA MET A 1 28.85 9.57 -32.16
C MET A 1 27.85 8.44 -32.25
N VAL A 2 27.86 7.50 -31.29
CA VAL A 2 26.79 6.50 -31.21
C VAL A 2 25.55 7.24 -30.70
N ALA A 3 24.51 7.33 -31.53
CA ALA A 3 23.23 7.86 -31.10
C ALA A 3 22.69 6.92 -30.02
N VAL A 4 22.73 7.38 -28.76
CA VAL A 4 22.07 6.67 -27.66
C VAL A 4 20.57 6.86 -27.87
N SER A 5 19.90 5.83 -28.37
CA SER A 5 18.44 5.81 -28.48
C SER A 5 17.84 6.14 -27.12
N PRO A 6 16.78 6.97 -27.06
CA PRO A 6 16.11 7.25 -25.81
C PRO A 6 15.65 5.94 -25.16
N PRO A 7 15.75 5.82 -23.83
CA PRO A 7 15.35 4.59 -23.13
C PRO A 7 13.89 4.27 -23.46
N SER A 8 13.62 3.02 -23.83
CA SER A 8 12.30 2.58 -24.23
C SER A 8 11.37 2.46 -23.02
N PHE A 9 10.16 2.99 -23.13
CA PHE A 9 9.18 2.99 -22.04
C PHE A 9 8.59 1.59 -21.77
N TRP A 10 8.25 0.85 -22.82
CA TRP A 10 7.47 -0.39 -22.69
C TRP A 10 8.21 -1.56 -22.03
N PRO A 11 9.50 -1.82 -22.28
CA PRO A 11 10.16 -2.96 -21.65
C PRO A 11 10.26 -2.83 -20.13
N PRO A 12 10.70 -1.69 -19.53
CA PRO A 12 10.65 -1.50 -18.09
C PRO A 12 9.23 -1.58 -17.53
N PHE A 13 8.24 -1.00 -18.22
CA PHE A 13 6.82 -1.09 -17.83
C PHE A 13 6.35 -2.53 -17.65
N TRP A 14 6.57 -3.39 -18.65
CA TRP A 14 6.14 -4.78 -18.57
C TRP A 14 6.94 -5.60 -17.57
N ARG A 15 8.20 -5.23 -17.28
CA ARG A 15 8.96 -5.86 -16.19
C ARG A 15 8.36 -5.51 -14.84
N GLY A 16 8.04 -4.24 -14.59
CA GLY A 16 7.34 -3.81 -13.38
C GLY A 16 5.99 -4.49 -13.22
N PHE A 17 5.20 -4.55 -14.30
CA PHE A 17 3.88 -5.20 -14.29
C PHE A 17 3.97 -6.67 -13.89
N ARG A 18 4.89 -7.42 -14.50
CA ARG A 18 5.11 -8.85 -14.20
C ARG A 18 5.72 -9.10 -12.84
N ALA A 19 6.51 -8.16 -12.32
CA ALA A 19 7.11 -8.27 -11.00
C ALA A 19 6.05 -8.38 -9.89
N LEU A 20 4.86 -7.79 -10.10
CA LEU A 20 3.75 -7.80 -9.13
C LEU A 20 2.76 -8.95 -9.33
N MET A 21 2.80 -9.65 -10.45
CA MET A 21 1.88 -10.77 -10.73
C MET A 21 1.90 -11.88 -9.67
N PRO A 22 3.06 -12.27 -9.08
CA PRO A 22 3.05 -13.24 -7.99
C PRO A 22 2.21 -12.81 -6.78
N LEU A 23 2.12 -11.50 -6.51
CA LEU A 23 1.31 -10.98 -5.40
C LEU A 23 -0.20 -11.05 -5.69
N TRP A 24 -0.63 -11.23 -6.94
CA TRP A 24 -2.05 -11.31 -7.29
C TRP A 24 -2.78 -12.41 -6.53
N LEU A 25 -2.10 -13.52 -6.22
CA LEU A 25 -2.66 -14.63 -5.43
C LEU A 25 -3.11 -14.19 -4.03
N GLY A 26 -2.42 -13.23 -3.41
CA GLY A 26 -2.83 -12.63 -2.14
C GLY A 26 -3.78 -11.45 -2.32
N VAL A 27 -3.54 -10.63 -3.34
CA VAL A 27 -4.30 -9.39 -3.60
C VAL A 27 -5.75 -9.67 -4.02
N ILE A 28 -6.01 -10.70 -4.81
CA ILE A 28 -7.36 -11.07 -5.26
C ILE A 28 -8.30 -11.39 -4.08
N PRO A 29 -8.01 -12.38 -3.22
CA PRO A 29 -8.88 -12.69 -2.09
C PRO A 29 -8.98 -11.50 -1.12
N PHE A 30 -7.93 -10.68 -1.04
CA PHE A 30 -7.93 -9.48 -0.21
C PHE A 30 -8.87 -8.38 -0.74
N ALA A 31 -8.89 -8.14 -2.05
CA ALA A 31 -9.83 -7.23 -2.71
C ALA A 31 -11.28 -7.72 -2.59
N VAL A 32 -11.51 -9.03 -2.73
CA VAL A 32 -12.82 -9.65 -2.50
C VAL A 32 -13.26 -9.45 -1.05
N ALA A 33 -12.37 -9.69 -0.08
CA ALA A 33 -12.64 -9.45 1.33
C ALA A 33 -13.06 -8.01 1.63
N TYR A 34 -12.40 -7.03 0.99
CA TYR A 34 -12.80 -5.63 1.08
C TYR A 34 -14.22 -5.45 0.54
N ALA A 35 -14.49 -5.97 -0.65
CA ALA A 35 -15.81 -5.84 -1.27
C ALA A 35 -16.90 -6.43 -0.38
N VAL A 36 -16.73 -7.64 0.15
CA VAL A 36 -17.71 -8.26 1.06
C VAL A 36 -17.87 -7.42 2.33
N THR A 37 -16.79 -6.89 2.91
CA THR A 37 -16.84 -6.03 4.10
C THR A 37 -17.61 -4.73 3.83
N ALA A 38 -17.34 -4.07 2.70
CA ALA A 38 -18.04 -2.86 2.29
C ALA A 38 -19.54 -3.11 2.06
N ARG A 39 -19.88 -4.23 1.41
CA ARG A 39 -21.28 -4.64 1.19
C ARG A 39 -21.98 -4.94 2.52
N ALA A 40 -21.31 -5.62 3.45
CA ALA A 40 -21.83 -5.88 4.80
C ALA A 40 -22.01 -4.60 5.64
N ALA A 41 -21.19 -3.57 5.39
CA ALA A 41 -21.35 -2.24 5.98
C ALA A 41 -22.56 -1.45 5.42
N GLY A 42 -23.26 -1.98 4.42
CA GLY A 42 -24.42 -1.34 3.80
C GLY A 42 -24.11 -0.56 2.52
N LEU A 43 -22.86 -0.56 2.03
CA LEU A 43 -22.51 0.12 0.78
C LEU A 43 -23.06 -0.64 -0.44
N GLY A 44 -23.52 0.11 -1.43
CA GLY A 44 -23.89 -0.36 -2.76
C GLY A 44 -22.69 -0.92 -3.53
N VAL A 45 -22.95 -1.68 -4.60
CA VAL A 45 -21.90 -2.15 -5.53
C VAL A 45 -21.16 -0.95 -6.15
N GLY A 46 -21.91 0.06 -6.60
CA GLY A 46 -21.34 1.28 -7.18
C GLY A 46 -20.48 2.06 -6.20
N GLU A 47 -20.92 2.22 -4.96
CA GLU A 47 -20.15 2.92 -3.91
C GLU A 47 -18.88 2.15 -3.54
N THR A 48 -18.99 0.83 -3.39
CA THR A 48 -17.86 -0.06 -3.12
C THR A 48 -16.79 0.04 -4.21
N GLN A 49 -17.22 -0.01 -5.48
CA GLN A 49 -16.32 0.08 -6.63
C GLN A 49 -15.76 1.49 -6.80
N LEU A 50 -16.56 2.54 -6.60
CA LEU A 50 -16.11 3.92 -6.70
C LEU A 50 -15.01 4.20 -5.68
N MET A 51 -15.18 3.74 -4.44
CA MET A 51 -14.15 3.86 -3.41
C MET A 51 -12.88 3.09 -3.81
N SER A 52 -13.01 1.93 -4.43
CA SER A 52 -11.86 1.16 -4.95
C SER A 52 -11.09 1.86 -6.07
N LEU A 53 -11.80 2.46 -7.02
CA LEU A 53 -11.18 3.16 -8.15
C LEU A 53 -10.51 4.48 -7.73
N THR A 54 -11.10 5.19 -6.76
CA THR A 54 -10.67 6.55 -6.41
C THR A 54 -9.70 6.59 -5.23
N VAL A 55 -9.98 5.85 -4.16
CA VAL A 55 -9.13 5.81 -2.96
C VAL A 55 -7.96 4.85 -3.16
N PHE A 56 -8.22 3.69 -3.79
CA PHE A 56 -7.23 2.68 -4.13
C PHE A 56 -6.18 2.40 -3.02
N ALA A 57 -6.66 2.21 -1.79
CA ALA A 57 -5.80 1.97 -0.63
C ALA A 57 -6.50 1.00 0.33
N GLY A 58 -6.14 -0.28 0.29
CA GLY A 58 -6.84 -1.35 1.00
C GLY A 58 -7.10 -1.04 2.48
N ALA A 59 -6.09 -0.66 3.24
CA ALA A 59 -6.24 -0.32 4.67
C ALA A 59 -7.29 0.79 4.92
N SER A 60 -7.27 1.84 4.11
CA SER A 60 -8.22 2.95 4.20
C SER A 60 -9.63 2.53 3.78
N GLN A 61 -9.75 1.65 2.79
CA GLN A 61 -11.04 1.14 2.33
C GLN A 61 -11.73 0.25 3.37
N PHE A 62 -10.98 -0.64 4.05
CA PHE A 62 -11.50 -1.41 5.18
C PHE A 62 -11.88 -0.53 6.37
N ALA A 63 -11.02 0.43 6.73
CA ALA A 63 -11.30 1.38 7.80
C ALA A 63 -12.55 2.21 7.51
N ALA A 64 -12.71 2.69 6.27
CA ALA A 64 -13.88 3.43 5.84
C ALA A 64 -15.15 2.60 5.92
N ALA A 65 -15.13 1.36 5.43
CA ALA A 65 -16.28 0.45 5.52
C ALA A 65 -16.67 0.17 6.97
N GLY A 66 -15.70 -0.12 7.86
CA GLY A 66 -15.99 -0.35 9.29
C GLY A 66 -16.55 0.88 10.00
N LEU A 67 -15.98 2.06 9.75
CA LEU A 67 -16.48 3.32 10.32
C LEU A 67 -17.87 3.68 9.79
N PHE A 68 -18.14 3.44 8.51
CA PHE A 68 -19.44 3.63 7.90
C PHE A 68 -20.49 2.72 8.54
N ALA A 69 -20.19 1.43 8.73
CA ALA A 69 -21.06 0.48 9.44
C ALA A 69 -21.36 0.92 10.88
N GLY A 70 -20.37 1.52 11.56
CA GLY A 70 -20.50 2.07 12.91
C GLY A 70 -21.22 3.42 13.00
N GLY A 71 -21.72 3.97 11.89
CA GLY A 71 -22.42 5.26 11.86
C GLY A 71 -21.51 6.47 12.10
N ALA A 72 -20.21 6.36 11.82
CA ALA A 72 -19.30 7.49 11.93
C ALA A 72 -19.67 8.62 10.95
N SER A 73 -19.37 9.86 11.33
CA SER A 73 -19.59 11.00 10.45
C SER A 73 -18.69 10.93 9.20
N ALA A 74 -19.17 11.48 8.08
CA ALA A 74 -18.39 11.56 6.84
C ALA A 74 -17.02 12.22 7.05
N LEU A 75 -16.98 13.30 7.85
CA LEU A 75 -15.72 13.96 8.20
C LEU A 75 -14.79 13.05 9.00
N GLY A 76 -15.31 12.24 9.93
CA GLY A 76 -14.52 11.28 10.70
C GLY A 76 -13.91 10.18 9.83
N ILE A 77 -14.66 9.69 8.84
CA ILE A 77 -14.17 8.70 7.86
C ILE A 77 -13.06 9.32 7.00
N VAL A 78 -13.28 10.51 6.45
CA VAL A 78 -12.29 11.22 5.62
C VAL A 78 -11.03 11.53 6.43
N ALA A 79 -11.16 12.04 7.65
CA ALA A 79 -10.02 12.34 8.50
C ALA A 79 -9.22 11.09 8.86
N THR A 80 -9.91 9.99 9.19
CA THR A 80 -9.22 8.73 9.53
C THR A 80 -8.48 8.15 8.34
N THR A 81 -9.12 8.06 7.18
CA THR A 81 -8.50 7.53 5.96
C THR A 81 -7.37 8.43 5.46
N PHE A 82 -7.52 9.75 5.56
CA PHE A 82 -6.46 10.70 5.28
C PHE A 82 -5.24 10.44 6.17
N LEU A 83 -5.43 10.36 7.49
CA LEU A 83 -4.35 10.12 8.45
C LEU A 83 -3.64 8.78 8.22
N LEU A 84 -4.39 7.72 7.91
CA LEU A 84 -3.83 6.41 7.53
C LEU A 84 -2.95 6.53 6.27
N ASN A 85 -3.41 7.30 5.28
CA ASN A 85 -2.72 7.44 4.00
C ASN A 85 -1.51 8.39 4.03
N VAL A 86 -1.29 9.19 5.08
CA VAL A 86 -0.10 10.05 5.21
C VAL A 86 1.20 9.27 5.01
N ARG A 87 1.22 7.96 5.31
CA ARG A 87 2.37 7.08 5.03
C ARG A 87 2.82 7.09 3.56
N HIS A 88 1.93 7.33 2.60
CA HIS A 88 2.27 7.44 1.18
C HIS A 88 3.17 8.66 0.90
N VAL A 89 3.10 9.71 1.73
CA VAL A 89 4.03 10.84 1.65
C VAL A 89 5.45 10.36 1.96
N LEU A 90 5.62 9.50 2.98
CA LEU A 90 6.93 8.94 3.33
C LEU A 90 7.47 8.05 2.19
N TYR A 91 6.62 7.24 1.57
CA TYR A 91 6.98 6.45 0.40
C TYR A 91 7.37 7.34 -0.79
N GLY A 92 6.60 8.40 -1.06
CA GLY A 92 6.89 9.37 -2.11
C GLY A 92 8.22 10.09 -1.89
N LEU A 93 8.55 10.48 -0.65
CA LEU A 93 9.85 11.08 -0.31
C LEU A 93 11.01 10.10 -0.53
N SER A 94 10.82 8.83 -0.18
CA SER A 94 11.80 7.76 -0.42
C SER A 94 12.03 7.54 -1.93
N LEU A 95 10.95 7.40 -2.71
CA LEU A 95 11.03 7.19 -4.16
C LEU A 95 11.58 8.40 -4.91
N ALA A 96 11.27 9.62 -4.46
CA ALA A 96 11.76 10.85 -5.09
C ALA A 96 13.30 10.96 -5.10
N ARG A 97 14.00 10.23 -4.22
CA ARG A 97 15.47 10.13 -4.21
C ARG A 97 16.02 9.09 -5.18
N GLN A 98 15.21 8.13 -5.60
CA GLN A 98 15.62 6.98 -6.41
C GLN A 98 15.23 7.11 -7.88
N VAL A 99 14.13 7.81 -8.18
CA VAL A 99 13.65 8.01 -9.55
C VAL A 99 13.35 9.49 -9.81
N PRO A 100 14.00 10.12 -10.82
CA PRO A 100 13.68 11.48 -11.21
C PRO A 100 12.34 11.49 -11.97
N LEU A 101 11.32 12.12 -11.38
CA LEU A 101 9.98 12.24 -11.97
C LEU A 101 9.66 13.70 -12.31
N THR A 102 9.08 13.92 -13.49
CA THR A 102 8.41 15.19 -13.84
C THR A 102 7.19 15.41 -12.93
N ARG A 103 6.66 16.65 -12.90
CA ARG A 103 5.46 16.96 -12.09
C ARG A 103 4.26 16.08 -12.43
N THR A 104 4.03 15.84 -13.72
CA THR A 104 2.92 14.99 -14.20
C THR A 104 3.15 13.53 -13.83
N GLN A 105 4.37 13.00 -14.05
CA GLN A 105 4.72 11.63 -13.67
C GLN A 105 4.56 11.40 -12.16
N ARG A 106 4.93 12.39 -11.35
CA ARG A 106 4.79 12.34 -9.89
C ARG A 106 3.33 12.29 -9.47
N ALA A 107 2.46 13.08 -10.10
CA ALA A 107 1.03 13.05 -9.80
C ALA A 107 0.39 11.71 -10.19
N ILE A 108 0.78 11.16 -11.34
CA ILE A 108 0.29 9.84 -11.80
C ILE A 108 0.78 8.74 -10.84
N ALA A 109 2.08 8.69 -10.54
CA ALA A 109 2.63 7.69 -9.62
C ALA A 109 1.98 7.80 -8.24
N ALA A 110 1.79 9.02 -7.72
CA ALA A 110 1.16 9.22 -6.42
C ALA A 110 -0.28 8.66 -6.33
N GLN A 111 -1.05 8.68 -7.42
CA GLN A 111 -2.42 8.15 -7.45
C GLN A 111 -2.45 6.62 -7.35
N PHE A 112 -1.49 5.93 -7.96
CA PHE A 112 -1.48 4.47 -8.04
C PHE A 112 -0.46 3.82 -7.08
N LEU A 113 0.22 4.62 -6.27
CA LEU A 113 1.19 4.13 -5.30
C LEU A 113 0.48 3.34 -4.20
N THR A 114 0.92 2.11 -3.99
CA THR A 114 0.53 1.27 -2.85
C THR A 114 1.76 0.80 -2.08
N ASP A 115 1.55 0.23 -0.90
CA ASP A 115 2.61 -0.32 -0.06
C ASP A 115 3.40 -1.42 -0.80
N GLU A 116 2.70 -2.27 -1.56
CA GLU A 116 3.26 -3.35 -2.36
C GLU A 116 4.07 -2.82 -3.55
N ALA A 117 3.53 -1.81 -4.27
CA ALA A 117 4.23 -1.18 -5.38
C ALA A 117 5.51 -0.47 -4.89
N TYR A 118 5.44 0.22 -3.75
CA TYR A 118 6.59 0.82 -3.09
C TYR A 118 7.64 -0.23 -2.70
N GLY A 119 7.24 -1.28 -1.96
CA GLY A 119 8.14 -2.33 -1.51
C GLY A 119 8.84 -3.01 -2.69
N MET A 120 8.09 -3.33 -3.74
CA MET A 120 8.66 -3.90 -4.96
C MET A 120 9.61 -2.96 -5.69
N ALA A 121 9.28 -1.66 -5.78
CA ALA A 121 10.15 -0.67 -6.40
C ALA A 121 11.48 -0.53 -5.66
N VAL A 122 11.49 -0.51 -4.33
CA VAL A 122 12.71 -0.39 -3.53
C VAL A 122 13.54 -1.68 -3.56
N VAL A 123 12.91 -2.85 -3.58
CA VAL A 123 13.63 -4.15 -3.59
C VAL A 123 14.19 -4.49 -4.97
N ARG A 124 13.40 -4.30 -6.04
CA ARG A 124 13.79 -4.72 -7.41
C ARG A 124 14.38 -3.58 -8.24
N GLY A 125 13.96 -2.34 -8.00
CA GLY A 125 14.37 -1.17 -8.78
C GLY A 125 15.89 -0.98 -8.91
N PRO A 126 16.69 -1.15 -7.84
CA PRO A 126 18.16 -1.06 -7.95
C PRO A 126 18.80 -2.09 -8.90
N GLY A 127 18.16 -3.25 -9.10
CA GLY A 127 18.65 -4.31 -9.98
C GLY A 127 18.16 -4.21 -11.43
N GLU A 128 17.33 -3.21 -11.75
CA GLU A 128 16.81 -3.03 -13.11
C GLU A 128 17.87 -2.42 -14.06
N PRO A 129 17.90 -2.82 -15.34
CA PRO A 129 18.76 -2.17 -16.32
C PRO A 129 18.44 -0.67 -16.44
N GLY A 130 19.41 0.17 -16.08
CA GLY A 130 19.24 1.63 -16.05
C GLY A 130 18.61 2.18 -14.76
N GLY A 131 18.45 1.34 -13.73
CA GLY A 131 17.89 1.70 -12.43
C GLY A 131 16.37 1.81 -12.43
N LEU A 132 15.83 2.26 -11.30
CA LEU A 132 14.39 2.47 -11.13
C LEU A 132 13.92 3.60 -12.06
N SER A 133 12.98 3.28 -12.94
CA SER A 133 12.38 4.22 -13.90
C SER A 133 10.90 4.43 -13.64
N PHE A 134 10.36 5.57 -14.08
CA PHE A 134 8.93 5.84 -14.03
C PHE A 134 8.11 4.74 -14.71
N ALA A 135 8.59 4.22 -15.85
CA ALA A 135 7.90 3.17 -16.59
C ALA A 135 7.77 1.88 -15.77
N PHE A 136 8.86 1.44 -15.13
CA PHE A 136 8.83 0.27 -14.24
C PHE A 136 7.86 0.48 -13.08
N LEU A 137 7.94 1.63 -12.41
CA LEU A 137 7.07 1.97 -11.28
C LEU A 137 5.60 1.95 -11.70
N LEU A 138 5.25 2.62 -12.80
CA LEU A 138 3.88 2.67 -13.31
C LEU A 138 3.37 1.27 -13.71
N GLY A 139 4.23 0.42 -14.28
CA GLY A 139 3.88 -0.96 -14.60
C GLY A 139 3.50 -1.76 -13.37
N ALA A 140 4.29 -1.66 -12.29
CA ALA A 140 4.02 -2.30 -11.02
C ALA A 140 2.70 -1.80 -10.39
N GLU A 141 2.52 -0.48 -10.35
CA GLU A 141 1.32 0.19 -9.84
C GLU A 141 0.04 -0.25 -10.60
N LEU A 142 0.06 -0.21 -11.93
CA LEU A 142 -1.10 -0.59 -12.74
C LEU A 142 -1.41 -2.09 -12.72
N SER A 143 -0.40 -2.94 -12.50
CA SER A 143 -0.60 -4.38 -12.29
C SER A 143 -1.52 -4.64 -11.10
N LEU A 144 -1.26 -3.96 -9.98
CA LEU A 144 -2.12 -4.04 -8.79
C LEU A 144 -3.46 -3.36 -9.01
N TYR A 145 -3.47 -2.18 -9.63
CA TYR A 145 -4.71 -1.43 -9.85
C TYR A 145 -5.75 -2.22 -10.62
N VAL A 146 -5.33 -2.87 -11.72
CA VAL A 146 -6.24 -3.66 -12.57
C VAL A 146 -6.78 -4.87 -11.81
N VAL A 147 -5.89 -5.67 -11.20
CA VAL A 147 -6.33 -6.90 -10.52
C VAL A 147 -7.20 -6.60 -9.29
N TRP A 148 -6.85 -5.57 -8.51
CA TRP A 148 -7.60 -5.16 -7.32
C TRP A 148 -9.01 -4.70 -7.68
N ASN A 149 -9.15 -3.83 -8.68
CA ASN A 149 -10.46 -3.31 -9.07
C ASN A 149 -11.32 -4.38 -9.75
N ALA A 150 -10.73 -5.28 -10.52
CA ALA A 150 -11.44 -6.42 -11.10
C ALA A 150 -11.96 -7.38 -10.02
N ALA A 151 -11.10 -7.73 -9.05
CA ALA A 151 -11.47 -8.60 -7.95
C ALA A 151 -12.48 -7.95 -7.00
N THR A 152 -12.36 -6.64 -6.74
CA THR A 152 -13.34 -5.88 -5.97
C THR A 152 -14.71 -5.90 -6.65
N LEU A 153 -14.76 -5.64 -7.96
CA LEU A 153 -16.02 -5.65 -8.69
C LEU A 153 -16.65 -7.04 -8.67
N ALA A 154 -15.85 -8.08 -8.92
CA ALA A 154 -16.30 -9.47 -8.85
C ALA A 154 -16.85 -9.81 -7.46
N GLY A 155 -16.14 -9.44 -6.39
CA GLY A 155 -16.58 -9.65 -5.01
C GLY A 155 -17.85 -8.87 -4.65
N ALA A 156 -17.97 -7.63 -5.11
CA ALA A 156 -19.13 -6.78 -4.85
C ALA A 156 -20.40 -7.30 -5.57
N LEU A 157 -20.22 -7.78 -6.82
CA LEU A 157 -21.28 -8.37 -7.64
C LEU A 157 -21.70 -9.76 -7.18
N ALA A 158 -20.77 -10.54 -6.63
CA ALA A 158 -21.07 -11.89 -6.14
C ALA A 158 -22.17 -11.89 -5.06
N GLY A 159 -22.44 -10.76 -4.40
CA GLY A 159 -23.57 -10.61 -3.47
C GLY A 159 -23.54 -11.65 -2.34
N GLY A 160 -24.64 -11.86 -1.62
CA GLY A 160 -24.74 -12.79 -0.49
C GLY A 160 -24.45 -14.28 -0.77
N ILE A 161 -23.88 -14.61 -1.94
CA ILE A 161 -23.33 -15.92 -2.29
C ILE A 161 -21.96 -16.13 -1.61
N LEU A 162 -21.19 -15.06 -1.41
CA LEU A 162 -19.90 -15.16 -0.74
C LEU A 162 -20.08 -15.42 0.77
N PRO A 163 -19.25 -16.29 1.38
CA PRO A 163 -19.26 -16.52 2.82
C PRO A 163 -19.09 -15.21 3.60
N ASP A 164 -19.58 -15.21 4.84
CA ASP A 164 -19.34 -14.13 5.81
C ASP A 164 -17.85 -13.72 5.79
N PRO A 165 -17.51 -12.41 5.78
CA PRO A 165 -16.13 -11.93 5.91
C PRO A 165 -15.33 -12.65 7.02
N ALA A 166 -15.98 -12.99 8.14
CA ALA A 166 -15.34 -13.74 9.21
C ALA A 166 -14.93 -15.15 8.76
N ALA A 167 -15.76 -15.83 7.97
CA ALA A 167 -15.49 -17.15 7.40
C ALA A 167 -14.41 -17.11 6.30
N LEU A 168 -14.23 -15.96 5.63
CA LEU A 168 -13.14 -15.74 4.68
C LEU A 168 -11.79 -15.50 5.37
N GLY A 169 -11.72 -15.47 6.70
CA GLY A 169 -10.47 -15.28 7.44
C GLY A 169 -9.89 -13.87 7.27
N VAL A 170 -10.73 -12.88 6.95
CA VAL A 170 -10.30 -11.50 6.66
C VAL A 170 -9.47 -10.89 7.78
N GLY A 171 -9.81 -11.22 9.04
CA GLY A 171 -9.06 -10.78 10.21
C GLY A 171 -7.61 -11.31 10.30
N VAL A 172 -7.29 -12.39 9.58
CA VAL A 172 -5.95 -13.00 9.54
C VAL A 172 -5.22 -12.65 8.25
N ILE A 173 -5.94 -12.55 7.13
CA ILE A 173 -5.36 -12.20 5.81
C ILE A 173 -4.65 -10.86 5.86
N PHE A 174 -5.29 -9.84 6.47
CA PHE A 174 -4.72 -8.48 6.50
C PHE A 174 -3.36 -8.43 7.24
N PRO A 175 -3.22 -8.89 8.50
CA PRO A 175 -1.91 -8.96 9.15
C PRO A 175 -0.87 -9.81 8.40
N LEU A 176 -1.26 -10.96 7.84
CA LEU A 176 -0.32 -11.83 7.13
C LEU A 176 0.22 -11.19 5.84
N ALA A 177 -0.61 -10.44 5.10
CA ALA A 177 -0.17 -9.71 3.91
C ALA A 177 0.90 -8.66 4.27
N PHE A 178 0.65 -7.86 5.31
CA PHE A 178 1.62 -6.86 5.79
C PHE A 178 2.90 -7.51 6.34
N LEU A 179 2.80 -8.64 7.04
CA LEU A 179 3.98 -9.41 7.46
C LEU A 179 4.78 -9.93 6.26
N GLY A 180 4.10 -10.42 5.22
CA GLY A 180 4.76 -10.85 3.98
C GLY A 180 5.53 -9.74 3.28
N LEU A 181 5.06 -8.48 3.36
CA LEU A 181 5.78 -7.31 2.87
C LEU A 181 6.92 -6.87 3.78
N LEU A 182 6.74 -6.98 5.10
CA LEU A 182 7.71 -6.56 6.10
C LEU A 182 8.92 -7.50 6.14
N VAL A 183 8.70 -8.82 6.13
CA VAL A 183 9.75 -9.83 6.35
C VAL A 183 10.95 -9.66 5.41
N PRO A 184 10.79 -9.45 4.07
CA PRO A 184 11.91 -9.21 3.17
C PRO A 184 12.71 -7.93 3.46
N LEU A 185 12.13 -6.98 4.20
CA LEU A 185 12.78 -5.72 4.58
C LEU A 185 13.60 -5.84 5.87
N LEU A 186 13.47 -6.94 6.63
CA LEU A 186 14.18 -7.18 7.89
C LEU A 186 15.58 -7.76 7.66
N VAL A 187 16.39 -7.04 6.88
CA VAL A 187 17.70 -7.51 6.41
C VAL A 187 18.83 -7.31 7.42
N ASP A 188 18.67 -6.38 8.36
CA ASP A 188 19.69 -6.03 9.36
C ASP A 188 19.10 -5.73 10.75
N ARG A 189 19.98 -5.61 11.75
CA ARG A 189 19.58 -5.38 13.15
C ARG A 189 18.86 -4.04 13.33
N GLY A 190 19.25 -3.00 12.60
CA GLY A 190 18.59 -1.71 12.64
C GLY A 190 17.16 -1.80 12.11
N ALA A 191 16.94 -2.46 10.98
CA ALA A 191 15.61 -2.72 10.42
C ALA A 191 14.71 -3.50 11.39
N ILE A 192 15.24 -4.53 12.04
CA ILE A 192 14.51 -5.33 13.05
C ILE A 192 14.13 -4.47 14.26
N LEU A 193 15.05 -3.66 14.79
CA LEU A 193 14.78 -2.78 15.92
C LEU A 193 13.70 -1.74 15.60
N VAL A 194 13.76 -1.13 14.41
CA VAL A 194 12.74 -0.18 13.95
C VAL A 194 11.37 -0.85 13.83
N ALA A 195 11.31 -2.06 13.26
CA ALA A 195 10.07 -2.81 13.12
C ALA A 195 9.45 -3.16 14.49
N LEU A 196 10.25 -3.68 15.42
CA LEU A 196 9.79 -4.01 16.77
C LEU A 196 9.34 -2.78 17.55
N ALA A 197 10.11 -1.70 17.54
CA ALA A 197 9.77 -0.46 18.22
C ALA A 197 8.47 0.14 17.66
N SER A 198 8.31 0.14 16.33
CA SER A 198 7.10 0.64 15.66
C SER A 198 5.89 -0.24 15.99
N GLY A 199 6.05 -1.57 16.00
CA GLY A 199 4.98 -2.51 16.33
C GLY A 199 4.52 -2.41 17.78
N LEU A 200 5.47 -2.38 18.73
CA LEU A 200 5.17 -2.22 20.16
C LEU A 200 4.57 -0.84 20.46
N GLY A 201 5.10 0.21 19.82
CA GLY A 201 4.57 1.56 19.90
C GLY A 201 3.14 1.64 19.38
N ALA A 202 2.86 1.07 18.20
CA ALA A 202 1.52 1.01 17.64
C ALA A 202 0.55 0.25 18.56
N TRP A 203 0.97 -0.89 19.11
CA TRP A 203 0.17 -1.65 20.07
C TRP A 203 -0.19 -0.83 21.31
N GLY A 204 0.80 -0.16 21.93
CA GLY A 204 0.56 0.71 23.08
C GLY A 204 -0.37 1.89 22.76
N LEU A 205 -0.12 2.60 21.66
CA LEU A 205 -0.91 3.75 21.24
C LEU A 205 -2.35 3.38 20.89
N SER A 206 -2.58 2.19 20.32
CA SER A 206 -3.92 1.69 19.96
C SER A 206 -4.88 1.55 21.14
N ARG A 207 -4.38 1.56 22.38
CA ARG A 207 -5.22 1.47 23.58
C ARG A 207 -5.95 2.77 23.90
N VAL A 208 -5.49 3.89 23.35
CA VAL A 208 -5.95 5.24 23.74
C VAL A 208 -6.20 6.16 22.55
N LEU A 209 -5.60 5.90 21.39
CA LEU A 209 -5.73 6.72 20.19
C LEU A 209 -6.51 6.01 19.08
N PRO A 210 -7.21 6.76 18.20
CA PRO A 210 -7.84 6.21 17.00
C PRO A 210 -6.79 5.68 16.01
N GLY A 211 -7.14 4.65 15.25
CA GLY A 211 -6.21 3.91 14.39
C GLY A 211 -5.41 4.77 13.40
N GLY A 212 -6.01 5.82 12.84
CA GLY A 212 -5.29 6.75 11.96
C GLY A 212 -4.10 7.45 12.64
N LEU A 213 -4.28 7.91 13.88
CA LEU A 213 -3.20 8.53 14.66
C LEU A 213 -2.15 7.52 15.09
N VAL A 214 -2.57 6.29 15.42
CA VAL A 214 -1.65 5.20 15.77
C VAL A 214 -0.67 4.93 14.63
N VAL A 215 -1.18 4.76 13.40
CA VAL A 215 -0.36 4.49 12.22
C VAL A 215 0.57 5.67 11.92
N LEU A 216 0.06 6.90 12.01
CA LEU A 216 0.86 8.10 11.79
C LEU A 216 2.03 8.20 12.79
N LEU A 217 1.73 8.11 14.08
CA LEU A 217 2.74 8.28 15.14
C LEU A 217 3.75 7.14 15.15
N ALA A 218 3.29 5.89 15.00
CA ALA A 218 4.20 4.75 14.91
C ALA A 218 5.07 4.81 13.64
N GLY A 219 4.50 5.20 12.50
CA GLY A 219 5.23 5.33 11.24
C GLY A 219 6.27 6.44 11.28
N VAL A 220 5.90 7.64 11.76
CA VAL A 220 6.84 8.76 11.92
C VAL A 220 7.93 8.42 12.94
N GLY A 221 7.55 7.86 14.09
CA GLY A 221 8.51 7.43 15.12
C GLY A 221 9.50 6.39 14.59
N GLY A 222 9.02 5.40 13.84
CA GLY A 222 9.86 4.40 13.18
C GLY A 222 10.82 5.01 12.15
N ALA A 223 10.33 5.93 11.32
CA ALA A 223 11.17 6.63 10.33
C ALA A 223 12.27 7.46 10.99
N LEU A 224 11.95 8.19 12.07
CA LEU A 224 12.91 8.98 12.84
C LEU A 224 13.96 8.09 13.52
N LEU A 225 13.53 6.99 14.13
CA LEU A 225 14.43 6.00 14.73
C LEU A 225 15.38 5.41 13.68
N GLY A 226 14.85 5.02 12.52
CA GLY A 226 15.67 4.51 11.40
C GLY A 226 16.71 5.53 10.95
N ALA A 227 16.32 6.79 10.76
CA ALA A 227 17.24 7.86 10.39
C ALA A 227 18.34 8.08 11.44
N PHE A 228 18.00 8.02 12.73
CA PHE A 228 18.95 8.15 13.83
C PHE A 228 19.96 6.98 13.87
N LEU A 229 19.51 5.75 13.63
CA LEU A 229 20.38 4.58 13.62
C LEU A 229 21.36 4.59 12.44
N VAL A 230 20.89 4.97 11.24
CA VAL A 230 21.76 5.08 10.05
C VAL A 230 22.84 6.14 10.24
N THR A 231 22.47 7.33 10.74
CA THR A 231 23.41 8.45 10.96
C THR A 231 24.45 8.18 12.05
N ARG A 232 24.21 7.23 12.97
CA ARG A 232 25.22 6.76 13.93
C ARG A 232 26.10 5.64 13.37
N GLY A 233 25.56 4.77 12.52
CA GLY A 233 26.32 3.73 11.84
C GLY A 233 27.36 4.29 10.86
N GLU A 234 27.08 5.40 10.19
CA GLU A 234 28.04 6.08 9.30
C GLU A 234 29.18 6.82 10.04
N LYS A 235 29.06 7.00 11.36
CA LYS A 235 30.05 7.71 12.19
C LYS A 235 30.97 6.79 12.99
N ALA A 236 30.76 5.47 12.92
CA ALA A 236 31.55 4.44 13.60
C ALA A 236 32.45 3.71 12.61
#